data_AF-A0A7C2U4V6-F1
#
_entry.id   AF-A0A7C2U4V6-F1
#
_cell.length_a   1.000
_cell.length_b   1.000
_cell.length_c   1.000
_cell.angle_alpha   90.00
_cell.angle_beta   90.00
_cell.angle_gamma   90.00
#
_symmetry.space_group_name_H-M   'P 1'
#
loop_
_entity.id
_entity.type
_entity.pdbx_description
1 polymer ?
#
loop_
_entity_poly.entity_id
_entity_poly.type
_entity_poly.pdbx_seq_one_letter_code
_entity_poly.pdbx_strand_id
1 'polypeptide(L)'
;MTPEKRLKSVRNWIAGSEYDLETAKHMLKTKRYIYVVFMCHLSLEKMLKAHVELEENKFPPKIHDLIKLTARAKLDIPDALNDVIVDLNKASIPTRYPEDLQRSLAQYTKKYCAELVQQTEATLKWLKNHPRFSVQ
;
A
#
# COMPACT_ATOMS: atom_id res chain seq x y z
N MET A 1 11.41 8.37 -20.57
CA MET A 1 10.83 7.05 -20.92
C MET A 1 9.75 7.25 -21.98
N THR A 2 9.58 6.37 -22.95
CA THR A 2 8.49 6.51 -23.94
C THR A 2 7.13 6.37 -23.25
N PRO A 3 6.05 6.97 -23.79
CA PRO A 3 4.70 6.84 -23.21
C PRO A 3 4.27 5.38 -23.02
N GLU A 4 4.57 4.51 -23.99
CA GLU A 4 4.27 3.08 -23.93
C GLU A 4 5.01 2.36 -22.78
N LYS A 5 6.33 2.59 -22.66
CA LYS A 5 7.14 2.00 -21.57
C LYS A 5 6.64 2.46 -20.20
N ARG A 6 6.20 3.72 -20.08
CA ARG A 6 5.61 4.27 -18.86
C ARG A 6 4.29 3.60 -18.52
N LEU A 7 3.37 3.47 -19.46
CA LEU A 7 2.10 2.78 -19.22
C LEU A 7 2.31 1.33 -18.79
N LYS A 8 3.27 0.64 -19.40
CA LYS A 8 3.67 -0.71 -18.98
C LYS A 8 4.21 -0.74 -17.55
N SER A 9 5.05 0.23 -17.17
CA SER A 9 5.60 0.38 -15.81
C SER A 9 4.50 0.64 -14.78
N VAL A 10 3.59 1.57 -15.06
CA VAL A 10 2.43 1.88 -14.21
C VAL A 10 1.51 0.66 -14.04
N ARG A 11 1.19 -0.07 -15.11
CA ARG A 11 0.42 -1.33 -15.03
C ARG A 11 1.12 -2.38 -14.18
N ASN A 12 2.46 -2.44 -14.23
CA ASN A 12 3.24 -3.35 -13.40
C ASN A 12 3.16 -2.98 -11.90
N TRP A 13 3.14 -1.68 -11.56
CA TRP A 13 2.91 -1.24 -10.18
C TRP A 13 1.51 -1.63 -9.68
N ILE A 14 0.48 -1.43 -10.51
CA ILE A 14 -0.90 -1.81 -10.18
C ILE A 14 -1.00 -3.32 -9.95
N ALA A 15 -0.49 -4.14 -10.88
CA ALA A 15 -0.51 -5.59 -10.75
C ALA A 15 0.25 -6.06 -9.49
N GLY A 16 1.39 -5.45 -9.18
CA GLY A 16 2.14 -5.75 -7.96
C GLY A 16 1.40 -5.35 -6.68
N SER A 17 0.64 -4.25 -6.71
CA SER A 17 -0.20 -3.81 -5.59
C SER A 17 -1.33 -4.81 -5.32
N GLU A 18 -2.02 -5.26 -6.36
CA GLU A 18 -3.09 -6.25 -6.27
C GLU A 18 -2.58 -7.61 -5.78
N TYR A 19 -1.44 -8.05 -6.31
CA TYR A 19 -0.78 -9.28 -5.89
C TYR A 19 -0.44 -9.28 -4.40
N ASP A 20 0.05 -8.16 -3.87
CA ASP A 20 0.36 -8.02 -2.45
C ASP A 20 -0.91 -8.02 -1.58
N LEU A 21 -2.00 -7.39 -2.03
CA LEU A 21 -3.28 -7.42 -1.29
C LEU A 21 -3.82 -8.85 -1.19
N GLU A 22 -3.81 -9.61 -2.29
CA GLU A 22 -4.20 -11.02 -2.27
C GLU A 22 -3.28 -11.84 -1.36
N THR A 23 -1.98 -11.56 -1.38
CA THR A 23 -1.03 -12.16 -0.43
C THR A 23 -1.41 -11.84 1.03
N ALA A 24 -1.78 -10.60 1.34
CA ALA A 24 -2.25 -10.22 2.68
C ALA A 24 -3.49 -11.03 3.10
N LYS A 25 -4.45 -11.23 2.19
CA LYS A 25 -5.63 -12.08 2.42
C LYS A 25 -5.25 -13.54 2.68
N HIS A 26 -4.26 -14.09 1.98
CA HIS A 26 -3.75 -15.43 2.26
C HIS A 26 -3.07 -15.52 3.63
N MET A 27 -2.26 -14.53 4.00
CA MET A 27 -1.59 -14.47 5.31
C MET A 27 -2.58 -14.34 6.47
N LEU A 28 -3.71 -13.64 6.25
CA LEU A 28 -4.79 -13.57 7.22
C LEU A 28 -5.42 -14.94 7.50
N LYS A 29 -5.67 -15.72 6.43
CA LYS A 29 -6.22 -17.08 6.54
C LYS A 29 -5.27 -18.02 7.30
N THR A 30 -3.97 -17.90 7.07
CA THR A 30 -2.93 -18.72 7.73
C THR A 30 -2.46 -18.17 9.07
N LYS A 31 -3.11 -17.11 9.58
CA LYS A 31 -2.83 -16.47 10.88
C LYS A 31 -1.43 -15.86 11.00
N ARG A 32 -0.83 -15.46 9.87
CA ARG A 32 0.50 -14.83 9.78
C ARG A 32 0.36 -13.31 9.87
N TYR A 33 -0.11 -12.81 11.00
CA TYR A 33 -0.63 -11.43 11.16
C TYR A 33 0.39 -10.31 10.92
N ILE A 34 1.64 -10.43 11.38
CA ILE A 34 2.69 -9.45 11.06
C ILE A 34 2.85 -9.27 9.54
N TYR A 35 2.76 -10.38 8.80
CA TYR A 35 2.85 -10.34 7.35
C TYR A 35 1.60 -9.78 6.68
N VAL A 36 0.42 -9.83 7.33
CA VAL A 36 -0.77 -9.12 6.84
C VAL A 36 -0.50 -7.62 6.83
N VAL A 37 -0.02 -7.07 7.94
CA VAL A 37 0.30 -5.63 8.07
C VAL A 37 1.36 -5.23 7.04
N PHE A 38 2.43 -6.02 6.94
CA PHE A 38 3.52 -5.75 6.01
C PHE A 38 3.05 -5.77 4.54
N MET A 39 2.23 -6.75 4.15
CA MET A 39 1.72 -6.85 2.77
C MET A 39 0.71 -5.75 2.45
N CYS A 40 -0.12 -5.32 3.41
CA CYS A 40 -0.99 -4.15 3.23
C CYS A 40 -0.18 -2.88 2.96
N HIS A 41 0.91 -2.68 3.71
CA HIS A 41 1.83 -1.56 3.47
C HIS A 41 2.45 -1.61 2.06
N LEU A 42 3.00 -2.75 1.63
CA LEU A 42 3.59 -2.88 0.29
C LEU A 42 2.56 -2.69 -0.83
N SER A 43 1.33 -3.17 -0.62
CA SER A 43 0.24 -2.99 -1.57
C SER A 43 -0.07 -1.50 -1.79
N LEU A 44 -0.22 -0.71 -0.71
CA LEU A 44 -0.41 0.74 -0.83
C LEU A 44 0.82 1.44 -1.40
N GLU A 45 2.03 1.04 -1.01
CA GLU A 45 3.28 1.60 -1.52
C GLU A 45 3.32 1.51 -3.05
N LYS A 46 3.03 0.33 -3.61
CA LYS A 46 3.04 0.09 -5.05
C LYS A 46 1.96 0.88 -5.77
N MET A 47 0.75 0.96 -5.21
CA MET A 47 -0.32 1.79 -5.80
C MET A 47 0.08 3.27 -5.80
N LEU A 48 0.57 3.80 -4.69
CA LEU A 48 1.03 5.18 -4.61
C LEU A 48 2.20 5.45 -5.57
N LYS A 49 3.11 4.49 -5.75
CA LYS A 49 4.18 4.57 -6.76
C LYS A 49 3.64 4.65 -8.19
N ALA A 50 2.54 3.97 -8.50
CA ALA A 50 1.84 4.12 -9.77
C ALA A 50 1.35 5.56 -9.98
N HIS A 51 0.75 6.17 -8.95
CA HIS A 51 0.32 7.58 -9.00
C HIS A 51 1.49 8.56 -9.11
N VAL A 52 2.57 8.36 -8.35
CA VAL A 52 3.77 9.20 -8.44
C VAL A 52 4.38 9.15 -9.84
N GLU A 53 4.44 7.98 -10.46
CA GLU A 53 4.98 7.84 -11.81
C GLU A 53 4.15 8.57 -12.87
N LEU A 54 2.82 8.56 -12.72
CA LEU A 54 1.92 9.32 -13.58
C LEU A 54 2.06 10.83 -13.37
N GLU A 55 2.10 11.28 -12.12
CA GLU A 55 2.19 12.70 -11.75
C GLU A 55 3.53 13.32 -12.15
N GLU A 56 4.64 12.61 -11.91
CA GLU A 56 5.99 13.16 -12.14
C GLU A 56 6.58 12.80 -13.50
N ASN A 57 5.92 11.92 -14.27
CA ASN A 57 6.40 11.42 -15.55
C ASN A 57 7.83 10.81 -15.51
N LYS A 58 8.19 10.19 -14.37
CA LYS A 58 9.48 9.54 -14.14
C LYS A 58 9.32 8.37 -13.18
N PHE A 59 10.30 7.47 -13.18
CA PHE A 59 10.30 6.33 -12.27
C PHE A 59 10.25 6.81 -10.81
N PRO A 60 9.38 6.23 -9.97
CA PRO A 60 9.18 6.71 -8.61
C PRO A 60 10.43 6.48 -7.75
N PRO A 61 10.63 7.29 -6.70
CA PRO A 61 11.75 7.10 -5.78
C PRO A 61 11.71 5.73 -5.10
N LYS A 62 12.91 5.18 -4.82
CA LYS A 62 13.07 3.94 -4.04
C LYS A 62 12.93 4.22 -2.54
N ILE A 63 11.76 4.69 -2.13
CA ILE A 63 11.38 4.92 -0.74
C ILE A 63 10.15 4.07 -0.40
N HIS A 64 9.91 3.90 0.91
CA HIS A 64 8.80 3.12 1.48
C HIS A 64 7.83 3.98 2.29
N ASP A 65 8.11 5.28 2.38
CA ASP A 65 7.32 6.22 3.17
C ASP A 65 6.04 6.59 2.41
N LEU A 66 4.90 6.08 2.87
CA LEU A 66 3.61 6.25 2.21
C LEU A 66 3.14 7.71 2.26
N ILE A 67 3.52 8.46 3.30
CA ILE A 67 3.16 9.88 3.45
C ILE A 67 3.89 10.68 2.38
N LYS A 68 5.20 10.44 2.20
CA LYS A 68 5.98 11.08 1.13
C LYS A 68 5.49 10.71 -0.25
N LEU A 69 5.10 9.45 -0.48
CA LEU A 69 4.55 9.01 -1.77
C LEU A 69 3.21 9.70 -2.07
N THR A 70 2.33 9.83 -1.07
CA THR A 70 1.05 10.54 -1.18
C THR A 70 1.26 12.01 -1.57
N ALA A 71 2.17 12.70 -0.89
CA ALA A 71 2.50 14.09 -1.19
C ALA A 71 3.06 14.27 -2.61
N ARG A 72 3.93 13.35 -3.06
CA ARG A 72 4.50 13.38 -4.42
C ARG A 72 3.47 13.08 -5.51
N ALA A 73 2.50 12.22 -5.21
CA ALA A 73 1.36 11.96 -6.08
C ALA A 73 0.33 13.12 -6.11
N LYS A 74 0.52 14.13 -5.24
CA LYS A 74 -0.37 15.27 -5.05
C LYS A 74 -1.83 14.84 -4.84
N LEU A 75 -2.05 13.79 -4.05
CA LEU A 75 -3.39 13.25 -3.79
C LEU A 75 -4.00 13.92 -2.57
N ASP A 76 -5.23 14.42 -2.71
CA ASP A 76 -6.05 14.90 -1.61
C ASP A 76 -6.89 13.72 -1.10
N ILE A 77 -6.30 12.92 -0.21
CA ILE A 77 -6.90 11.70 0.31
C ILE A 77 -7.88 12.06 1.44
N PRO A 78 -9.13 11.56 1.42
CA PRO A 78 -10.07 11.73 2.53
C PRO A 78 -9.50 11.24 3.86
N ASP A 79 -9.77 11.96 4.94
CA ASP A 79 -9.18 11.70 6.27
C ASP A 79 -9.26 10.23 6.69
N ALA A 80 -10.42 9.59 6.54
CA ALA A 80 -10.63 8.19 6.90
C ALA A 80 -9.71 7.20 6.16
N LEU A 81 -9.31 7.50 4.92
CA LEU A 81 -8.37 6.68 4.16
C LEU A 81 -6.92 7.07 4.47
N ASN A 82 -6.68 8.35 4.74
CA ASN A 82 -5.37 8.85 5.13
C ASN A 82 -4.91 8.28 6.48
N ASP A 83 -5.82 8.07 7.43
CA ASP A 83 -5.52 7.40 8.70
C ASP A 83 -4.92 6.01 8.50
N VAL A 84 -5.47 5.23 7.56
CA VAL A 84 -4.97 3.90 7.19
C VAL A 84 -3.54 3.97 6.64
N ILE A 85 -3.27 4.97 5.79
CA ILE A 85 -1.95 5.21 5.20
C ILE A 85 -0.94 5.56 6.30
N VAL A 86 -1.31 6.44 7.22
CA VAL A 86 -0.47 6.87 8.34
C VAL A 86 -0.15 5.69 9.26
N ASP A 87 -1.15 4.87 9.60
CA ASP A 87 -0.97 3.73 10.48
C ASP A 87 -0.08 2.65 9.85
N LEU A 88 -0.30 2.32 8.58
CA LEU A 88 0.56 1.40 7.84
C LEU A 88 1.98 1.94 7.67
N ASN A 89 2.15 3.25 7.52
CA ASN A 89 3.49 3.86 7.43
C ASN A 89 4.27 3.68 8.74
N LYS A 90 3.62 3.93 9.87
CA LYS A 90 4.19 3.74 11.23
C LYS A 90 4.52 2.28 11.51
N ALA A 91 3.63 1.36 11.12
CA ALA A 91 3.81 -0.08 11.35
C ALA A 91 4.87 -0.73 10.44
N SER A 92 5.34 -0.02 9.41
CA SER A 92 6.20 -0.58 8.38
C SER A 92 7.57 -1.04 8.89
N ILE A 93 8.25 -0.27 9.75
CA ILE A 93 9.56 -0.66 10.29
C ILE A 93 9.41 -1.76 11.36
N PRO A 94 8.52 -1.61 12.36
CA PRO A 94 8.33 -2.64 13.39
C PRO A 94 7.94 -4.02 12.85
N THR A 95 7.20 -4.08 11.74
CA THR A 95 6.84 -5.37 11.13
C THR A 95 8.03 -6.09 10.48
N ARG A 96 9.08 -5.36 10.08
CA ARG A 96 10.31 -5.91 9.48
C ARG A 96 11.37 -6.26 10.53
N TYR A 97 11.45 -5.44 11.58
CA TYR A 97 12.44 -5.58 12.66
C TYR A 97 11.74 -5.47 14.02
N PRO A 98 10.97 -6.50 14.41
CA PRO A 98 10.33 -6.48 15.72
C PRO A 98 11.41 -6.60 16.80
N GLU A 99 11.52 -5.59 17.66
CA GLU A 99 12.39 -5.66 18.86
C GLU A 99 11.96 -6.83 19.76
N ASP A 100 10.64 -7.04 19.88
CA ASP A 100 10.03 -8.21 20.50
C ASP A 100 8.96 -8.78 19.56
N LEU A 101 9.26 -9.93 18.98
CA LEU A 101 8.37 -10.63 18.07
C LEU A 101 7.08 -11.11 18.76
N GLN A 102 7.16 -11.59 20.00
CA GLN A 102 5.98 -12.12 20.70
C GLN A 102 5.01 -10.98 21.05
N ARG A 103 5.54 -9.85 21.52
CA ARG A 103 4.74 -8.65 21.77
C ARG A 103 4.08 -8.12 20.49
N SER A 104 4.83 -8.09 19.38
CA SER A 104 4.29 -7.67 18.08
C SER A 104 3.18 -8.61 17.58
N LEU A 105 3.36 -9.92 17.75
CA LEU A 105 2.34 -10.92 17.40
C LEU A 105 1.08 -10.80 18.28
N ALA A 106 1.24 -10.43 19.56
CA ALA A 106 0.11 -10.20 20.47
C ALA A 106 -0.71 -8.94 20.11
N GLN A 107 -0.05 -7.90 19.58
CA GLN A 107 -0.72 -6.67 19.13
C GLN A 107 -1.62 -6.91 17.91
N TYR A 108 -1.15 -7.69 16.94
CA TYR A 108 -1.85 -7.92 15.68
C TYR A 108 -2.84 -9.08 15.79
N THR A 109 -4.04 -8.79 16.31
CA THR A 109 -5.11 -9.78 16.40
C THR A 109 -5.74 -10.11 15.05
N LYS A 110 -6.47 -11.23 14.97
CA LYS A 110 -7.26 -11.60 13.77
C LYS A 110 -8.23 -10.49 13.35
N LYS A 111 -8.93 -9.90 14.33
CA LYS A 111 -9.93 -8.85 14.10
C LYS A 111 -9.26 -7.62 13.49
N TYR A 112 -8.20 -7.12 14.13
CA TYR A 112 -7.42 -6.00 13.65
C TYR A 112 -6.91 -6.22 12.22
N CYS A 113 -6.32 -7.39 11.94
CA CYS A 113 -5.79 -7.68 10.61
C CYS A 113 -6.88 -7.80 9.54
N ALA A 114 -8.06 -8.31 9.90
CA ALA A 114 -9.19 -8.37 8.97
C ALA A 114 -9.72 -6.98 8.63
N GLU A 115 -9.86 -6.10 9.63
CA GLU A 115 -10.26 -4.70 9.45
C GLU A 115 -9.22 -3.95 8.60
N LEU A 116 -7.93 -4.13 8.88
CA LEU A 116 -6.84 -3.51 8.12
C LEU A 116 -6.85 -3.93 6.64
N VAL A 117 -7.10 -5.20 6.33
CA VAL A 117 -7.22 -5.69 4.94
C VAL A 117 -8.40 -5.01 4.23
N GLN A 118 -9.56 -4.90 4.90
CA GLN A 118 -10.74 -4.24 4.33
C GLN A 118 -10.50 -2.74 4.08
N GLN A 119 -9.87 -2.06 5.03
CA GLN A 119 -9.50 -0.65 4.92
C GLN A 119 -8.48 -0.41 3.80
N THR A 120 -7.49 -1.31 3.67
CA THR A 120 -6.51 -1.29 2.58
C THR A 120 -7.20 -1.47 1.23
N GLU A 121 -8.11 -2.43 1.11
CA GLU A 121 -8.90 -2.66 -0.11
C GLU A 121 -9.78 -1.45 -0.48
N ALA A 122 -10.42 -0.82 0.50
CA ALA A 122 -11.19 0.40 0.29
C ALA A 122 -10.31 1.57 -0.20
N THR A 123 -9.12 1.73 0.40
CA THR A 123 -8.13 2.74 0.00
C THR A 123 -7.64 2.50 -1.44
N LEU A 124 -7.31 1.26 -1.79
CA LEU A 124 -6.92 0.89 -3.15
C LEU A 124 -8.04 1.13 -4.16
N LYS A 125 -9.29 0.81 -3.80
CA LYS A 125 -10.44 1.08 -4.65
C LYS A 125 -10.62 2.58 -4.90
N TRP A 126 -10.43 3.40 -3.89
CA TRP A 126 -10.46 4.85 -4.04
C TRP A 126 -9.33 5.36 -4.96
N LEU A 127 -8.09 4.91 -4.73
CA LEU A 127 -6.93 5.26 -5.55
C LEU A 127 -7.13 4.88 -7.04
N LYS A 128 -7.61 3.67 -7.30
CA LYS A 128 -7.91 3.18 -8.66
C LYS A 128 -8.99 3.97 -9.38
N ASN A 129 -10.00 4.46 -8.65
CA ASN A 129 -11.11 5.23 -9.21
C ASN A 129 -10.85 6.74 -9.18
N HIS A 130 -9.67 7.17 -8.72
CA HIS A 130 -9.34 8.58 -8.63
C HIS A 130 -9.34 9.20 -10.03
N PRO A 131 -9.97 10.38 -10.27
CA PRO A 131 -10.18 10.92 -11.62
C PRO A 131 -8.90 11.13 -12.45
N ARG A 132 -7.79 11.44 -11.79
CA ARG A 132 -6.47 11.60 -12.42
C ARG A 132 -5.76 10.27 -12.74
N PHE A 133 -6.35 9.14 -12.36
CA PHE A 133 -5.79 7.79 -12.53
C PHE A 133 -6.43 7.10 -13.74
N SER A 134 -6.16 7.63 -14.93
CA SER A 134 -6.63 7.02 -16.19
C SER A 134 -5.57 6.07 -16.74
N VAL A 135 -5.57 4.84 -16.21
CA VAL A 135 -4.77 3.72 -16.74
C VAL A 135 -5.73 2.59 -17.13
N GLN A 136 -6.73 2.92 -17.95
CA GLN A 136 -7.52 1.93 -18.68
C GLN A 136 -6.77 1.62 -19.98
#